data_AF-A0A2E7MMR7-F1
#
_entry.id   AF-A0A2E7MMR7-F1
#
_cell.length_a   1.000
_cell.length_b   1.000
_cell.length_c   1.000
_cell.angle_alpha   90.00
_cell.angle_beta   90.00
_cell.angle_gamma   90.00
#
_symmetry.space_group_name_H-M   'P 1'
#
loop_
_entity.id
_entity.type
_entity.pdbx_description
1 polymer ?
#
loop_
_entity_poly.entity_id
_entity_poly.type
_entity_poly.pdbx_seq_one_letter_code
_entity_poly.pdbx_strand_id
1 'polypeptide(L)'
;MPRLSVFLGLLILAGCGSTQDPVEKLSRELQRYPEYSLIVEDLRVEDGFSPDYFLRFKLLTASGQRLAGQDTLIYQEQITPWEEVSEGVFARYENYVGMVVSSKSLDGQTTGARQAYPAGYQYVGNPSYGSWGGGGFWQFYGQYALMRDLMGGWRVNRDDWGDYRRYRQNGQPYYGPTTNGRKTFGSQGTVTEKAKPNFYQRNRQRLSSGRQAFAGKAQNRMGRTSSSWGRGSSRFGK
;
A
#
# COMPACT_ATOMS: atom_id res chain seq x y z
N MET A 1 -9.64 37.67 51.38
CA MET A 1 -10.19 36.30 51.44
C MET A 1 -11.51 36.28 50.69
N PRO A 2 -11.85 35.28 49.84
CA PRO A 2 -11.03 34.39 49.02
C PRO A 2 -11.13 34.73 47.50
N ARG A 3 -10.11 34.31 46.72
CA ARG A 3 -10.09 34.40 45.26
C ARG A 3 -10.90 33.22 44.68
N LEU A 4 -11.93 33.51 43.88
CA LEU A 4 -12.63 32.48 43.11
C LEU A 4 -11.72 32.01 41.96
N SER A 5 -11.10 30.84 42.12
CA SER A 5 -10.47 30.12 41.02
C SER A 5 -11.55 29.41 40.22
N VAL A 6 -11.92 29.97 39.06
CA VAL A 6 -12.77 29.29 38.09
C VAL A 6 -11.89 28.36 37.25
N PHE A 7 -11.92 27.06 37.60
CA PHE A 7 -11.41 26.00 36.72
C PHE A 7 -12.42 25.82 35.57
N LEU A 8 -12.12 26.46 34.43
CA LEU A 8 -12.83 26.18 33.19
C LEU A 8 -12.30 24.86 32.63
N GLY A 9 -13.02 23.77 32.92
CA GLY A 9 -12.75 22.45 32.35
C GLY A 9 -12.90 22.50 30.83
N LEU A 10 -11.78 22.29 30.13
CA LEU A 10 -11.76 22.09 28.69
C LEU A 10 -12.37 20.70 28.40
N LEU A 11 -13.67 20.69 28.09
CA LEU A 11 -14.33 19.53 27.49
C LEU A 11 -13.70 19.28 26.12
N ILE A 12 -12.79 18.31 26.05
CA ILE A 12 -12.30 17.76 24.78
C ILE A 12 -13.48 17.01 24.18
N LEU A 13 -14.23 17.69 23.32
CA LEU A 13 -15.14 17.05 22.38
C LEU A 13 -14.26 16.19 21.46
N ALA A 14 -14.22 14.90 21.73
CA ALA A 14 -13.82 13.89 20.75
C ALA A 14 -14.86 13.92 19.62
N GLY A 15 -14.70 14.89 18.73
CA GLY A 15 -15.48 14.94 17.51
C GLY A 15 -15.11 13.73 16.68
N CYS A 16 -16.07 12.84 16.44
CA CYS A 16 -16.07 11.91 15.33
C CYS A 16 -16.01 12.72 14.01
N GLY A 17 -14.83 13.24 13.70
CA GLY A 17 -14.54 13.83 12.40
C GLY A 17 -14.41 12.68 11.42
N SER A 18 -15.12 12.77 10.29
CA SER A 18 -14.87 11.92 9.14
C SER A 18 -13.36 11.81 8.94
N THR A 19 -12.78 10.63 9.14
CA THR A 19 -11.34 10.43 8.96
C THR A 19 -11.03 10.67 7.49
N GLN A 20 -10.56 11.90 7.21
CA GLN A 20 -10.19 12.37 5.90
C GLN A 20 -9.16 11.40 5.32
N ASP A 21 -9.32 11.04 4.04
CA ASP A 21 -8.38 10.15 3.38
C ASP A 21 -6.95 10.75 3.43
N PRO A 22 -5.99 10.11 4.13
CA PRO A 22 -4.66 10.65 4.30
C PRO A 22 -3.91 10.75 2.97
N VAL A 23 -4.23 9.90 1.99
CA VAL A 23 -3.63 9.98 0.66
C VAL A 23 -4.08 11.25 -0.03
N GLU A 24 -5.35 11.64 0.06
CA GLU A 24 -5.82 12.90 -0.51
C GLU A 24 -5.17 14.11 0.16
N LYS A 25 -5.05 14.08 1.50
CA LYS A 25 -4.40 15.14 2.29
C LYS A 25 -2.94 15.31 1.86
N LEU A 26 -2.15 14.24 1.97
CA LEU A 26 -0.73 14.24 1.62
C LEU A 26 -0.51 14.58 0.15
N SER A 27 -1.35 14.08 -0.76
CA SER A 27 -1.24 14.42 -2.19
C SER A 27 -1.35 15.91 -2.45
N ARG A 28 -2.26 16.61 -1.75
CA ARG A 28 -2.39 18.07 -1.86
C ARG A 28 -1.15 18.80 -1.34
N GLU A 29 -0.62 18.39 -0.19
CA GLU A 29 0.58 18.98 0.40
C GLU A 29 1.81 18.79 -0.50
N LEU A 30 1.92 17.62 -1.13
CA LEU A 30 3.03 17.26 -2.01
C LEU A 30 3.00 17.96 -3.37
N GLN A 31 1.89 18.62 -3.75
CA GLN A 31 1.82 19.35 -5.02
C GLN A 31 2.85 20.48 -5.15
N ARG A 32 3.40 20.97 -4.03
CA ARG A 32 4.47 21.98 -4.04
C ARG A 32 5.78 21.49 -4.67
N TYR A 33 6.02 20.18 -4.69
CA TYR A 33 7.24 19.61 -5.26
C TYR A 33 7.11 19.43 -6.77
N PRO A 34 8.16 19.66 -7.58
CA PRO A 34 8.13 19.38 -9.02
C PRO A 34 7.82 17.91 -9.32
N GLU A 35 8.31 16.99 -8.50
CA GLU A 35 8.03 15.56 -8.62
C GLU A 35 7.90 14.92 -7.23
N TYR A 36 6.98 13.98 -7.08
CA TYR A 36 6.82 13.19 -5.86
C TYR A 36 6.25 11.80 -6.11
N SER A 37 6.50 10.90 -5.17
CA SER A 37 5.82 9.61 -5.02
C SER A 37 5.35 9.45 -3.58
N LEU A 38 4.07 9.14 -3.39
CA LEU A 38 3.47 8.75 -2.11
C LEU A 38 3.26 7.24 -2.12
N ILE A 39 4.04 6.54 -1.30
CA ILE A 39 4.12 5.08 -1.25
C ILE A 39 3.48 4.59 0.05
N VAL A 40 2.65 3.54 -0.01
CA VAL A 40 2.16 2.87 1.20
C VAL A 40 3.33 2.10 1.81
N GLU A 41 3.87 2.61 2.90
CA GLU A 41 5.07 2.06 3.54
C GLU A 41 4.73 0.84 4.38
N ASP A 42 3.67 0.94 5.17
CA ASP A 42 3.22 -0.13 6.05
C ASP A 42 1.74 0.08 6.43
N LEU A 43 1.14 -0.98 6.97
CA LEU A 43 -0.19 -0.96 7.57
C LEU A 43 -0.20 -1.86 8.82
N ARG A 44 -1.10 -1.55 9.75
CA ARG A 44 -1.34 -2.39 10.92
C ARG A 44 -2.79 -2.27 11.36
N VAL A 45 -3.26 -3.34 12.00
CA VAL A 45 -4.54 -3.40 12.69
C VAL A 45 -4.21 -3.71 14.14
N GLU A 46 -4.75 -2.93 15.06
CA GLU A 46 -4.63 -3.20 16.49
C GLU A 46 -5.96 -3.78 16.98
N ASP A 47 -5.89 -4.99 17.53
CA ASP A 47 -7.06 -5.72 17.99
C ASP A 47 -7.49 -5.20 19.38
N GLY A 48 -8.72 -4.72 19.48
CA GLY A 48 -9.35 -4.25 20.72
C GLY A 48 -10.82 -4.68 20.80
N PHE A 49 -11.63 -3.97 21.60
CA PHE A 49 -13.09 -4.15 21.56
C PHE A 49 -13.66 -3.81 20.18
N SER A 50 -13.07 -2.79 19.53
CA SER A 50 -13.16 -2.49 18.11
C SER A 50 -11.75 -2.47 17.51
N PRO A 51 -11.56 -2.92 16.26
CA PRO A 51 -10.25 -2.85 15.61
C PRO A 51 -9.91 -1.40 15.21
N ASP A 52 -8.67 -1.00 15.50
CA ASP A 52 -8.12 0.28 15.06
C ASP A 52 -7.20 0.06 13.84
N TYR A 53 -7.37 0.88 12.81
CA TYR A 53 -6.69 0.72 11.52
C TYR A 53 -5.69 1.83 11.31
N PHE A 54 -4.45 1.48 10.96
CA PHE A 54 -3.40 2.46 10.75
C PHE A 54 -2.71 2.27 9.40
N LEU A 55 -2.40 3.40 8.77
CA LEU A 55 -1.56 3.49 7.58
C LEU A 55 -0.27 4.25 7.90
N ARG A 56 0.79 3.92 7.18
CA ARG A 56 2.05 4.65 7.20
C ARG A 56 2.54 4.81 5.77
N PHE A 57 3.10 5.97 5.47
CA PHE A 57 3.53 6.31 4.12
C PHE A 57 5.02 6.64 4.07
N LYS A 58 5.61 6.36 2.91
CA LYS A 58 6.93 6.85 2.52
C LYS A 58 6.71 7.88 1.41
N LEU A 59 7.28 9.05 1.61
CA LEU A 59 7.29 10.17 0.67
C LEU A 59 8.65 10.17 -0.01
N LEU A 60 8.65 10.21 -1.34
CA LEU A 60 9.83 10.53 -2.13
C LEU A 60 9.55 11.86 -2.84
N THR A 61 10.33 12.89 -2.57
CA THR A 61 10.12 14.22 -3.16
C THR A 61 11.37 14.71 -3.84
N ALA A 62 11.21 15.28 -5.04
CA ALA A 62 12.29 15.99 -5.72
C ALA A 62 12.21 17.49 -5.37
N SER A 63 13.35 18.10 -5.04
CA SER A 63 13.50 19.55 -4.95
C SER A 63 14.56 20.01 -5.95
N GLY A 64 14.27 21.08 -6.69
CA GLY A 64 15.27 21.72 -7.53
C GLY A 64 16.29 22.45 -6.66
N GLN A 65 17.57 22.12 -6.83
CA GLN A 65 18.69 22.84 -6.22
C GLN A 65 19.72 23.19 -7.29
N ARG A 66 20.16 24.44 -7.30
CA ARG A 66 21.27 24.87 -8.15
C ARG A 66 22.59 24.49 -7.48
N LEU A 67 23.30 23.52 -8.06
CA LEU A 67 24.61 23.07 -7.60
C LEU A 67 25.64 23.40 -8.67
N ALA A 68 26.70 24.12 -8.31
CA ALA A 68 27.78 24.51 -9.24
C ALA A 68 27.28 25.14 -10.56
N GLY A 69 26.17 25.89 -10.52
CA GLY A 69 25.58 26.55 -11.69
C GLY A 69 24.66 25.67 -12.55
N GLN A 70 24.45 24.40 -12.18
CA GLN A 70 23.52 23.48 -12.83
C GLN A 70 22.28 23.26 -11.97
N ASP A 71 21.11 23.25 -12.59
CA ASP A 71 19.85 22.93 -11.90
C ASP A 71 19.76 21.40 -11.77
N THR A 72 19.84 20.90 -10.53
CA THR A 72 19.85 19.47 -10.21
C THR A 72 18.65 19.12 -9.35
N LEU A 73 18.03 17.97 -9.59
CA LEU A 73 17.00 17.43 -8.72
C LEU A 73 17.64 16.65 -7.58
N ILE A 74 17.34 17.05 -6.35
CA ILE A 74 17.71 16.28 -5.15
C ILE A 74 16.47 15.59 -4.63
N TYR A 75 16.61 14.29 -4.39
CA TYR A 75 15.55 13.44 -3.87
C TYR A 75 15.70 13.28 -2.37
N GLN A 76 14.59 13.40 -1.66
CA GLN A 76 14.51 13.19 -0.22
C GLN A 76 13.44 12.15 0.08
N GLU A 77 13.77 11.22 0.97
CA GLU A 77 12.83 10.25 1.52
C GLU A 77 12.39 10.69 2.91
N GLN A 78 11.08 10.62 3.17
CA GLN A 78 10.50 10.86 4.48
C GLN A 78 9.48 9.78 4.79
N ILE A 79 9.49 9.24 6.01
CA ILE A 79 8.45 8.33 6.47
C ILE A 79 7.50 9.10 7.39
N THR A 80 6.19 8.97 7.15
CA THR A 80 5.18 9.61 7.99
C THR A 80 5.07 8.92 9.36
N PRO A 81 4.52 9.60 10.37
CA PRO A 81 3.94 8.93 11.52
C PRO A 81 2.86 7.93 11.09
N TRP A 82 2.45 7.07 12.02
CA TRP A 82 1.25 6.25 11.85
C TRP A 82 0.02 7.15 11.87
N GLU A 83 -0.85 6.96 10.90
CA GLU A 83 -2.13 7.67 10.80
C GLU A 83 -3.27 6.68 11.01
N GLU A 84 -4.07 6.93 12.04
CA GLU A 84 -5.30 6.18 12.29
C GLU A 84 -6.36 6.57 11.25
N VAL A 85 -7.03 5.57 10.69
CA VAL A 85 -8.01 5.74 9.61
C VAL A 85 -9.24 4.88 9.86
N SER A 86 -10.35 5.21 9.19
CA SER A 86 -11.50 4.31 9.14
C SER A 86 -11.17 3.00 8.40
N GLU A 87 -11.92 1.94 8.72
CA GLU A 87 -11.85 0.65 8.02
C GLU A 87 -12.00 0.81 6.50
N GLY A 88 -12.91 1.67 6.04
CA GLY A 88 -13.14 1.90 4.62
C GLY A 88 -11.95 2.53 3.89
N VAL A 89 -11.23 3.44 4.56
CA VAL A 89 -9.97 4.00 4.03
C VAL A 89 -8.88 2.93 4.05
N PHE A 90 -8.75 2.18 5.14
CA PHE A 90 -7.78 1.09 5.22
C PHE A 90 -7.97 0.04 4.12
N ALA A 91 -9.20 -0.43 3.91
CA ALA A 91 -9.55 -1.43 2.90
C ALA A 91 -9.21 -0.98 1.47
N ARG A 92 -9.25 0.33 1.21
CA ARG A 92 -8.83 0.91 -0.08
C ARG A 92 -7.34 0.74 -0.33
N TYR A 93 -6.52 0.77 0.71
CA TYR A 93 -5.05 0.78 0.62
C TYR A 93 -4.40 -0.55 1.01
N GLU A 94 -5.14 -1.50 1.58
CA GLU A 94 -4.57 -2.70 2.19
C GLU A 94 -3.81 -3.62 1.23
N ASN A 95 -4.04 -3.49 -0.08
CA ASN A 95 -3.38 -4.28 -1.12
C ASN A 95 -2.15 -3.57 -1.72
N TYR A 96 -1.90 -2.31 -1.34
CA TYR A 96 -0.92 -1.44 -1.99
C TYR A 96 0.38 -1.26 -1.19
N VAL A 97 0.68 -2.08 -0.18
CA VAL A 97 1.95 -1.96 0.55
C VAL A 97 3.14 -2.13 -0.42
N GLY A 98 4.07 -1.17 -0.39
CA GLY A 98 5.20 -1.04 -1.31
C GLY A 98 4.85 -0.40 -2.66
N MET A 99 3.60 0.05 -2.86
CA MET A 99 3.14 0.68 -4.10
C MET A 99 2.90 2.18 -3.93
N VAL A 100 3.08 2.90 -5.02
CA VAL A 100 2.75 4.31 -5.17
C VAL A 100 1.24 4.44 -5.33
N VAL A 101 0.61 5.22 -4.46
CA VAL A 101 -0.84 5.49 -4.47
C VAL A 101 -1.16 6.93 -4.85
N SER A 102 -0.15 7.79 -4.92
CA SER A 102 -0.25 9.10 -5.53
C SER A 102 1.12 9.55 -6.02
N SER A 103 1.17 10.23 -7.16
CA SER A 103 2.43 10.74 -7.69
C SER A 103 2.21 11.96 -8.57
N LYS A 104 3.30 12.70 -8.76
CA LYS A 104 3.48 13.63 -9.87
C LYS A 104 4.87 13.41 -10.45
N SER A 105 4.97 13.10 -11.73
CA SER A 105 6.26 13.01 -12.41
C SER A 105 6.74 14.37 -12.90
N LEU A 106 8.02 14.45 -13.26
CA LEU A 106 8.67 15.69 -13.72
C LEU A 106 7.99 16.35 -14.94
N ASP A 107 7.32 15.56 -15.80
CA ASP A 107 6.53 16.02 -16.94
C ASP A 107 5.10 16.49 -16.54
N GLY A 108 4.80 16.54 -15.25
CA GLY A 108 3.52 16.99 -14.70
C GLY A 108 2.44 15.91 -14.65
N GLN A 109 2.70 14.68 -15.11
CA GLN A 109 1.68 13.62 -15.08
C GLN A 109 1.40 13.17 -13.64
N THR A 110 0.14 13.28 -13.23
CA THR A 110 -0.29 12.84 -11.90
C THR A 110 -0.90 11.44 -11.93
N THR A 111 -0.82 10.72 -10.82
CA THR A 111 -1.50 9.45 -10.62
C THR A 111 -2.17 9.45 -9.25
N GLY A 112 -3.30 8.75 -9.11
CA GLY A 112 -3.98 8.56 -7.83
C GLY A 112 -4.19 7.09 -7.48
N ALA A 113 -4.87 6.84 -6.36
CA ALA A 113 -4.95 5.50 -5.75
C ALA A 113 -5.52 4.42 -6.67
N ARG A 114 -6.44 4.78 -7.59
CA ARG A 114 -7.02 3.84 -8.57
C ARG A 114 -6.01 3.29 -9.57
N GLN A 115 -4.93 4.02 -9.79
CA GLN A 115 -3.87 3.69 -10.74
C GLN A 115 -2.58 3.29 -10.00
N ALA A 116 -2.69 2.77 -8.77
CA ALA A 116 -1.52 2.43 -7.96
C ALA A 116 -0.53 1.52 -8.71
N TYR A 117 0.76 1.77 -8.56
CA TYR A 117 1.81 1.07 -9.30
C TYR A 117 3.07 0.87 -8.45
N PRO A 118 4.02 0.01 -8.85
CA PRO A 118 5.19 -0.25 -8.02
C PRO A 118 6.11 0.96 -7.93
N ALA A 119 6.69 1.21 -6.76
CA ALA A 119 7.65 2.29 -6.58
C ALA A 119 8.81 2.15 -7.60
N GLY A 120 9.25 3.27 -8.17
CA GLY A 120 10.30 3.32 -9.19
C GLY A 120 9.81 3.30 -10.65
N TYR A 121 8.62 2.74 -10.93
CA TYR A 121 8.14 2.61 -12.33
C TYR A 121 7.88 3.95 -13.03
N GLN A 122 7.58 5.02 -12.30
CA GLN A 122 7.38 6.35 -12.88
C GLN A 122 8.62 6.91 -13.59
N TYR A 123 9.81 6.46 -13.20
CA TYR A 123 11.08 6.91 -13.75
C TYR A 123 11.56 6.05 -14.93
N VAL A 124 10.96 4.88 -15.12
CA VAL A 124 11.34 3.93 -16.17
C VAL A 124 10.91 4.45 -17.53
N GLY A 125 11.80 4.39 -18.52
CA GLY A 125 11.55 4.83 -19.89
C GLY A 125 11.76 6.33 -20.10
N ASN A 126 12.08 7.10 -19.05
CA ASN A 126 12.43 8.51 -19.17
C ASN A 126 13.97 8.67 -19.25
N PRO A 127 14.53 9.19 -20.35
CA PRO A 127 15.97 9.27 -20.57
C PRO A 127 16.71 10.17 -19.58
N SER A 128 16.01 11.04 -18.84
CA SER A 128 16.63 11.83 -17.76
C SER A 128 17.09 10.98 -16.58
N TYR A 129 16.54 9.77 -16.42
CA TYR A 129 16.82 8.89 -15.28
C TYR A 129 17.68 7.68 -15.64
N GLY A 130 17.84 7.37 -16.93
CA GLY A 130 18.49 6.13 -17.34
C GLY A 130 18.31 5.81 -18.81
N SER A 131 18.64 4.57 -19.16
CA SER A 131 18.50 4.06 -20.51
C SER A 131 18.16 2.57 -20.51
N TRP A 132 17.72 2.07 -21.66
CA TRP A 132 17.55 0.63 -21.87
C TRP A 132 18.92 0.00 -22.17
N GLY A 133 19.39 -0.90 -21.30
CA GLY A 133 20.66 -1.60 -21.48
C GLY A 133 20.59 -2.74 -22.50
N GLY A 134 21.75 -3.32 -22.82
CA GLY A 134 21.90 -4.39 -23.82
C GLY A 134 21.14 -5.70 -23.56
N GLY A 135 20.58 -5.88 -22.36
CA GLY A 135 19.71 -7.01 -22.01
C GLY A 135 18.21 -6.70 -22.04
N GLY A 136 17.79 -5.53 -22.53
CA GLY A 136 16.37 -5.13 -22.59
C GLY A 136 15.78 -4.66 -21.26
N PHE A 137 16.63 -4.45 -20.24
CA PHE A 137 16.23 -3.92 -18.93
C PHE A 137 16.55 -2.45 -18.80
N TRP A 138 15.71 -1.73 -18.06
CA TRP A 138 15.99 -0.36 -17.69
C TRP A 138 17.17 -0.28 -16.73
N GLN A 139 18.07 0.67 -16.97
CA GLN A 139 19.25 0.95 -16.16
C GLN A 139 19.21 2.40 -15.73
N PHE A 140 19.10 2.63 -14.43
CA PHE A 140 19.21 3.96 -13.85
C PHE A 140 20.64 4.47 -13.93
N TYR A 141 20.80 5.76 -14.22
CA TYR A 141 22.09 6.42 -14.03
C TYR A 141 22.48 6.38 -12.54
N GLY A 142 23.79 6.38 -12.26
CA GLY A 142 24.32 6.13 -10.91
C GLY A 142 23.76 7.05 -9.83
N GLN A 143 23.51 8.32 -10.17
CA GLN A 143 22.90 9.31 -9.27
C GLN A 143 21.46 8.97 -8.85
N TYR A 144 20.81 8.06 -9.56
CA TYR A 144 19.44 7.59 -9.32
C TYR A 144 19.42 6.16 -8.74
N ALA A 145 20.50 5.74 -8.06
CA ALA A 145 20.57 4.44 -7.41
C ALA A 145 19.43 4.19 -6.41
N LEU A 146 18.88 5.24 -5.79
CA LEU A 146 17.72 5.13 -4.91
C LEU A 146 16.47 4.61 -5.65
N MET A 147 16.26 5.00 -6.93
CA MET A 147 15.10 4.54 -7.71
C MET A 147 15.17 3.03 -7.96
N ARG A 148 16.40 2.48 -8.07
CA ARG A 148 16.63 1.05 -8.11
C ARG A 148 16.30 0.39 -6.77
N ASP A 149 16.64 1.03 -5.67
CA ASP A 149 16.38 0.52 -4.32
C ASP A 149 14.87 0.48 -4.00
N LEU A 150 14.11 1.50 -4.42
CA LEU A 150 12.64 1.52 -4.31
C LEU A 150 11.97 0.30 -4.94
N MET A 151 12.57 -0.26 -5.98
CA MET A 151 12.07 -1.46 -6.68
C MET A 151 12.50 -2.77 -6.00
N GLY A 152 13.19 -2.72 -4.86
CA GLY A 152 13.68 -3.91 -4.15
C GLY A 152 14.60 -4.78 -5.00
N GLY A 153 15.38 -4.16 -5.91
CA GLY A 153 16.26 -4.85 -6.84
C GLY A 153 15.57 -5.47 -8.07
N TRP A 154 14.26 -5.24 -8.26
CA TRP A 154 13.56 -5.68 -9.46
C TRP A 154 14.11 -4.98 -10.72
N ARG A 155 14.33 -5.75 -11.79
CA ARG A 155 14.80 -5.26 -13.08
C ARG A 155 13.63 -5.16 -14.04
N VAL A 156 13.19 -3.95 -14.34
CA VAL A 156 12.07 -3.70 -15.25
C VAL A 156 12.54 -3.92 -16.69
N ASN A 157 11.93 -4.87 -17.39
CA ASN A 157 12.14 -5.08 -18.82
C ASN A 157 11.15 -4.22 -19.64
N ARG A 158 11.29 -4.23 -20.97
CA ARG A 158 10.43 -3.45 -21.87
C ARG A 158 8.96 -3.88 -21.84
N ASP A 159 8.70 -5.18 -21.72
CA ASP A 159 7.34 -5.73 -21.71
C ASP A 159 6.63 -5.36 -20.40
N ASP A 160 7.29 -5.53 -19.26
CA ASP A 160 6.82 -5.11 -17.94
C ASP A 160 6.46 -3.61 -17.92
N TRP A 161 7.28 -2.79 -18.58
CA TRP A 161 7.03 -1.35 -18.70
C TRP A 161 5.88 -1.03 -19.66
N GLY A 162 5.77 -1.76 -20.77
CA GLY A 162 4.65 -1.66 -21.70
C GLY A 162 3.32 -2.00 -21.03
N ASP A 163 3.30 -3.05 -20.22
CA ASP A 163 2.14 -3.45 -19.43
C ASP A 163 1.78 -2.38 -18.39
N TYR A 164 2.76 -1.89 -17.61
CA TYR A 164 2.54 -0.78 -16.69
C TYR A 164 1.84 0.41 -17.36
N ARG A 165 2.36 0.83 -18.53
CA ARG A 165 1.77 1.94 -19.29
C ARG A 165 0.33 1.65 -19.72
N ARG A 166 0.04 0.44 -20.16
CA ARG A 166 -1.31 0.02 -20.55
C ARG A 166 -2.28 0.06 -19.37
N TYR A 167 -1.89 -0.48 -18.22
CA TYR A 167 -2.70 -0.44 -16.99
C TYR A 167 -2.95 1.00 -16.54
N ARG A 168 -1.92 1.85 -16.56
CA ARG A 168 -2.04 3.27 -16.23
C ARG A 168 -3.04 3.98 -17.15
N GLN A 169 -2.94 3.78 -18.47
CA GLN A 169 -3.86 4.33 -19.46
C GLN A 169 -5.31 3.89 -19.23
N ASN A 170 -5.50 2.64 -18.80
CA ASN A 170 -6.82 2.08 -18.47
C ASN A 170 -7.35 2.48 -17.09
N GLY A 171 -6.61 3.30 -16.33
CA GLY A 171 -7.04 3.70 -14.98
C GLY A 171 -6.96 2.59 -13.94
N GLN A 172 -6.14 1.56 -14.18
CA GLN A 172 -6.06 0.35 -13.36
C GLN A 172 -4.75 0.27 -12.56
N PRO A 173 -4.77 -0.37 -11.38
CA PRO A 173 -3.55 -0.59 -10.62
C PRO A 173 -2.69 -1.68 -11.26
N TYR A 174 -1.38 -1.48 -11.28
CA TYR A 174 -0.41 -2.43 -11.84
C TYR A 174 0.46 -3.02 -10.72
N TYR A 175 0.52 -4.34 -10.61
CA TYR A 175 1.24 -5.04 -9.55
C TYR A 175 2.57 -5.65 -10.02
N GLY A 176 3.06 -5.25 -11.19
CA GLY A 176 4.16 -5.92 -11.87
C GLY A 176 3.71 -7.22 -12.57
N PRO A 177 4.66 -7.92 -13.22
CA PRO A 177 4.39 -9.22 -13.79
C PRO A 177 4.04 -10.26 -12.71
N THR A 178 3.49 -11.38 -13.13
CA THR A 178 3.21 -12.50 -12.23
C THR A 178 4.37 -13.49 -12.29
N THR A 179 4.99 -13.79 -11.15
CA THR A 179 6.06 -14.78 -11.02
C THR A 179 5.54 -15.97 -10.21
N ASN A 180 5.55 -17.17 -10.80
CA ASN A 180 5.05 -18.41 -10.16
C ASN A 180 3.63 -18.27 -9.59
N GLY A 181 2.72 -17.63 -10.35
CA GLY A 181 1.33 -17.41 -9.94
C GLY A 181 1.14 -16.33 -8.86
N ARG A 182 2.19 -15.63 -8.44
CA ARG A 182 2.14 -14.55 -7.45
C ARG A 182 2.47 -13.21 -8.10
N LYS A 183 1.80 -12.15 -7.64
CA LYS A 183 2.14 -10.77 -7.99
C LYS A 183 3.59 -10.46 -7.58
N THR A 184 4.28 -9.60 -8.34
CA THR A 184 5.62 -9.15 -7.96
C THR A 184 5.56 -8.10 -6.84
N PHE A 185 4.62 -7.16 -6.89
CA PHE A 185 4.49 -6.05 -5.95
C PHE A 185 3.12 -6.03 -5.23
N GLY A 186 2.96 -5.08 -4.31
CA GLY A 186 1.79 -4.96 -3.45
C GLY A 186 1.87 -5.84 -2.20
N SER A 187 0.84 -5.83 -1.37
CA SER A 187 0.86 -6.46 -0.03
C SER A 187 1.09 -7.98 -0.01
N GLN A 188 0.94 -8.64 -1.16
CA GLN A 188 1.16 -10.09 -1.34
C GLN A 188 2.33 -10.37 -2.30
N GLY A 189 3.02 -9.32 -2.75
CA GLY A 189 4.05 -9.36 -3.76
C GLY A 189 5.34 -10.04 -3.29
N THR A 190 5.99 -10.77 -4.18
CA THR A 190 7.27 -11.45 -3.89
C THR A 190 8.42 -10.48 -3.59
N VAL A 191 8.43 -9.30 -4.23
CA VAL A 191 9.41 -8.24 -3.95
C VAL A 191 9.08 -7.55 -2.63
N THR A 192 7.79 -7.27 -2.38
CA THR A 192 7.34 -6.69 -1.11
C THR A 192 7.69 -7.59 0.08
N GLU A 193 7.52 -8.91 -0.07
CA GLU A 193 7.89 -9.91 0.94
C GLU A 193 9.38 -9.81 1.33
N LYS A 194 10.27 -9.59 0.34
CA LYS A 194 11.71 -9.43 0.58
C LYS A 194 12.06 -8.07 1.17
N ALA A 195 11.45 -7.00 0.66
CA ALA A 195 11.74 -5.64 1.08
C ALA A 195 11.14 -5.29 2.46
N LYS A 196 10.05 -5.96 2.85
CA LYS A 196 9.26 -5.64 4.06
C LYS A 196 8.88 -6.92 4.84
N PRO A 197 9.85 -7.65 5.40
CA PRO A 197 9.61 -8.95 6.05
C PRO A 197 8.69 -8.83 7.28
N ASN A 198 8.86 -7.78 8.09
CA ASN A 198 8.05 -7.56 9.30
C ASN A 198 6.56 -7.34 8.96
N PHE A 199 6.27 -6.53 7.95
CA PHE A 199 4.91 -6.35 7.44
C PHE A 199 4.34 -7.68 6.96
N TYR A 200 5.10 -8.41 6.15
CA TYR A 200 4.64 -9.65 5.54
C TYR A 200 4.33 -10.73 6.58
N GLN A 201 5.16 -10.84 7.64
CA GLN A 201 4.92 -11.73 8.76
C GLN A 201 3.59 -11.40 9.46
N ARG A 202 3.34 -10.12 9.79
CA ARG A 202 2.07 -9.68 10.39
C ARG A 202 0.88 -9.93 9.48
N ASN A 203 1.00 -9.61 8.19
CA ASN A 203 -0.07 -9.81 7.22
C ASN A 203 -0.43 -11.29 7.06
N ARG A 204 0.56 -12.19 7.06
CA ARG A 204 0.34 -13.64 7.04
C ARG A 204 -0.38 -14.13 8.30
N GLN A 205 0.02 -13.66 9.48
CA GLN A 205 -0.64 -14.00 10.75
C GLN A 205 -2.09 -13.53 10.77
N ARG A 206 -2.37 -12.33 10.25
CA ARG A 206 -3.73 -11.80 10.09
C ARG A 206 -4.58 -12.68 9.17
N LEU A 207 -4.04 -13.03 7.99
CA LEU A 207 -4.74 -13.87 7.02
C LEU A 207 -4.98 -15.30 7.54
N SER A 208 -4.04 -15.89 8.29
CA SER A 208 -4.25 -17.20 8.91
C SER A 208 -5.32 -17.16 10.00
N SER A 209 -5.31 -16.13 10.84
CA SER A 209 -6.29 -15.96 11.92
C SER A 209 -7.70 -15.73 11.35
N GLY A 210 -7.83 -14.92 10.29
CA GLY A 210 -9.09 -14.72 9.58
C GLY A 210 -9.62 -16.01 8.93
N ARG A 211 -8.74 -16.82 8.34
CA ARG A 211 -9.11 -18.15 7.77
C ARG A 211 -9.54 -19.13 8.87
N GLN A 212 -8.88 -19.13 10.02
CA GLN A 212 -9.27 -19.96 11.18
C GLN A 212 -10.63 -19.54 11.73
N ALA A 213 -10.90 -18.23 11.84
CA ALA A 213 -12.20 -17.70 12.25
C ALA A 213 -13.32 -18.07 11.26
N PHE A 214 -13.03 -18.05 9.96
CA PHE A 214 -13.97 -18.51 8.92
C PHE A 214 -14.21 -20.01 8.97
N ALA A 215 -13.15 -20.83 9.07
CA ALA A 215 -13.25 -22.28 9.20
C ALA A 215 -14.05 -22.68 10.44
N GLY A 216 -13.85 -22.02 11.59
CA GLY A 216 -14.65 -22.23 12.79
C GLY A 216 -16.13 -21.89 12.60
N LYS A 217 -16.45 -20.79 11.91
CA LYS A 217 -17.85 -20.44 11.56
C LYS A 217 -18.49 -21.45 10.59
N ALA A 218 -17.73 -21.95 9.62
CA ALA A 218 -18.18 -22.98 8.68
C ALA A 218 -18.42 -24.32 9.40
N GLN A 219 -17.49 -24.78 10.24
CA GLN A 219 -17.60 -25.97 11.08
C GLN A 219 -18.86 -25.90 11.97
N ASN A 220 -19.12 -24.75 12.59
CA ASN A 220 -20.29 -24.53 13.45
C ASN A 220 -21.62 -24.52 12.69
N ARG A 221 -21.62 -24.21 11.37
CA ARG A 221 -22.81 -24.32 10.51
C ARG A 221 -22.97 -25.73 9.94
N MET A 222 -21.89 -26.43 9.64
CA MET A 222 -21.90 -27.80 9.10
C MET A 222 -22.13 -28.88 10.18
N GLY A 223 -21.80 -28.60 11.44
CA GLY A 223 -22.08 -29.46 12.60
C GLY A 223 -23.55 -29.46 13.06
N ARG A 224 -24.44 -28.67 12.44
CA ARG A 224 -25.88 -28.63 12.74
C ARG A 224 -26.77 -29.36 11.74
N THR A 225 -26.18 -30.02 10.74
CA THR A 225 -26.91 -30.89 9.79
C THR A 225 -26.65 -32.36 10.10
N SER A 226 -26.88 -32.79 11.34
CA SER A 226 -27.20 -34.21 11.58
C SER A 226 -28.68 -34.39 11.22
N SER A 227 -28.94 -34.69 9.95
CA SER A 227 -30.27 -35.10 9.51
C SER A 227 -30.64 -36.40 10.21
N SER A 228 -31.49 -36.27 11.23
CA SER A 228 -32.30 -37.33 11.79
C SER A 228 -33.16 -37.92 10.68
N TRP A 229 -32.67 -38.97 10.04
CA TRP A 229 -33.49 -39.88 9.24
C TRP A 229 -33.55 -41.22 9.97
N GLY A 230 -34.65 -41.36 10.71
CA GLY A 230 -35.40 -42.59 10.97
C GLY A 230 -34.61 -43.89 11.11
N ARG A 231 -34.50 -44.35 12.35
CA ARG A 231 -34.43 -45.79 12.66
C ARG A 231 -35.75 -46.44 12.22
N GLY A 232 -35.79 -46.97 11.00
CA GLY A 232 -36.84 -47.87 10.53
C GLY A 232 -36.49 -49.30 10.92
N SER A 233 -37.16 -49.84 11.93
CA SER A 233 -37.13 -51.25 12.30
C SER A 233 -37.62 -52.12 11.15
N SER A 234 -36.75 -52.96 10.59
CA SER A 234 -37.14 -54.05 9.71
C SER A 234 -37.69 -55.22 10.55
N ARG A 235 -39.02 -55.31 10.62
CA ARG A 235 -39.72 -56.52 11.06
C ARG A 235 -40.21 -57.23 9.80
N PHE A 236 -39.51 -58.27 9.38
CA PHE A 236 -39.91 -59.17 8.29
C PHE A 236 -40.13 -60.55 8.90
N GLY A 237 -41.30 -61.14 8.64
CA GLY A 237 -41.75 -62.37 9.29
C GLY A 237 -41.05 -63.63 8.79
N LYS A 238 -41.01 -64.62 9.68
CA LYS A 238 -41.55 -65.98 9.51
C LYS A 238 -41.77 -66.57 10.90
#